data_AF-A0A124IU05-F1
#
_entry.id   AF-A0A124IU05-F1
#
_cell.length_a   1.000
_cell.length_b   1.000
_cell.length_c   1.000
_cell.angle_alpha   90.00
_cell.angle_beta   90.00
_cell.angle_gamma   90.00
#
_symmetry.space_group_name_H-M   'P 1'
#
loop_
_entity.id
_entity.type
_entity.pdbx_description
1 polymer ?
#
loop_
_entity_poly.entity_id
_entity_poly.type
_entity_poly.pdbx_seq_one_letter_code
_entity_poly.pdbx_strand_id
1 'polypeptide(L)'
;MPDAATIYVIGLSLTIIGMLGGGLFWLGGEFREIRMRFKEIDERFRQIDERFKEIDGRFNELKGYIDSRINRLSEAFSSYQEFFIELLMTEGIIKPERAFIAKNEARRIMRLATSTNPLTKEEWKRLGELLDKDPNDLTYEEALELRELARKVIREYMDYAEAWKLLMYASMMVGLTKKKREEQGGG
;
A
#
# COMPACT_ATOMS: atom_id res chain seq x y z
N MET A 1 29.14 -3.97 -90.57
CA MET A 1 29.43 -4.85 -89.41
C MET A 1 29.72 -3.93 -88.23
N PRO A 2 29.19 -4.18 -87.03
CA PRO A 2 29.55 -3.39 -85.86
C PRO A 2 31.06 -3.48 -85.62
N ASP A 3 31.70 -2.37 -85.24
CA ASP A 3 33.12 -2.36 -84.93
C ASP A 3 33.41 -3.02 -83.57
N ALA A 4 34.66 -3.40 -83.33
CA ALA A 4 35.05 -4.12 -82.13
C ALA A 4 34.68 -3.35 -80.85
N ALA A 5 34.83 -2.02 -80.86
CA ALA A 5 34.48 -1.15 -79.73
C ALA A 5 32.99 -1.27 -79.35
N THR A 6 32.10 -1.27 -80.33
CA THR A 6 30.65 -1.44 -80.10
C THR A 6 30.34 -2.79 -79.47
N ILE A 7 30.99 -3.86 -79.93
CA ILE A 7 30.82 -5.23 -79.38
C ILE A 7 31.32 -5.31 -77.93
N TYR A 8 32.48 -4.73 -77.62
CA TYR A 8 33.03 -4.69 -76.26
C TYR A 8 32.14 -3.92 -75.29
N VAL A 9 31.61 -2.76 -75.70
CA VAL A 9 30.72 -1.94 -74.87
C VAL A 9 29.42 -2.69 -74.56
N ILE A 10 28.82 -3.36 -75.55
CA ILE A 10 27.61 -4.16 -75.35
C ILE A 10 27.88 -5.34 -74.41
N GLY A 11 28.97 -6.08 -74.62
CA GLY A 11 29.36 -7.20 -73.76
C GLY A 11 29.58 -6.79 -72.30
N LEU A 12 30.36 -5.72 -72.09
CA LEU A 12 30.63 -5.19 -70.75
C LEU A 12 29.36 -4.66 -70.08
N SER A 13 28.48 -4.00 -70.84
CA SER A 13 27.19 -3.53 -70.33
C SER A 13 26.28 -4.68 -69.90
N LEU A 14 26.19 -5.75 -70.70
CA LEU A 14 25.42 -6.95 -70.35
C LEU A 14 25.96 -7.65 -69.10
N THR A 15 27.29 -7.71 -68.94
CA THR A 15 27.92 -8.26 -67.74
C THR A 15 27.58 -7.43 -66.50
N ILE A 16 27.68 -6.10 -66.57
CA ILE A 16 27.33 -5.20 -65.46
C ILE A 16 25.85 -5.33 -65.10
N ILE A 17 24.96 -5.36 -66.08
CA ILE A 17 23.51 -5.53 -65.87
C ILE A 17 23.23 -6.88 -65.20
N GLY A 18 23.88 -7.96 -65.64
CA GLY A 18 23.75 -9.28 -65.03
C GLY A 18 24.22 -9.32 -63.57
N MET A 19 25.38 -8.71 -63.27
CA MET A 19 25.90 -8.60 -61.90
C MET A 19 24.97 -7.78 -61.00
N LEU A 20 24.48 -6.63 -61.48
CA LEU A 20 23.55 -5.78 -60.74
C LEU A 20 22.20 -6.47 -60.51
N GLY A 21 21.66 -7.14 -61.53
CA GLY A 21 20.42 -7.91 -61.43
C GLY A 21 20.53 -9.07 -60.44
N GLY A 22 21.64 -9.81 -60.49
CA GLY A 22 21.95 -10.88 -59.54
C GLY A 22 22.09 -10.37 -58.10
N GLY A 23 22.80 -9.25 -57.90
CA GLY A 23 22.94 -8.61 -56.60
C GLY A 23 21.60 -8.14 -56.02
N LEU A 24 20.75 -7.49 -56.83
CA LEU A 24 19.41 -7.06 -56.42
C LEU A 24 18.49 -8.23 -56.07
N PHE A 25 18.55 -9.33 -56.84
CA PHE A 25 17.78 -10.54 -56.56
C PHE A 25 18.21 -11.18 -55.22
N TRP A 26 19.52 -11.32 -55.00
CA TRP A 26 20.08 -11.85 -53.75
C TRP A 26 19.68 -10.98 -52.54
N LEU A 27 19.84 -9.65 -52.64
CA LEU A 27 19.40 -8.72 -51.60
C LEU A 27 17.89 -8.83 -51.33
N GLY A 28 17.06 -8.98 -52.37
CA GLY A 28 15.62 -9.18 -52.21
C GLY A 28 15.27 -10.44 -51.42
N GLY A 29 16.06 -11.51 -51.59
CA GLY A 29 15.98 -12.74 -50.81
C GLY A 29 16.34 -12.52 -49.34
N GLU A 30 17.49 -11.90 -49.07
CA GLU A 30 17.96 -11.60 -47.71
C GLU A 30 16.96 -10.72 -46.95
N PHE A 31 16.45 -9.65 -47.58
CA PHE A 31 15.41 -8.80 -46.97
C PHE A 31 14.11 -9.56 -46.68
N ARG A 32 13.78 -10.58 -47.47
CA ARG A 32 12.61 -11.43 -47.20
C ARG A 32 12.86 -12.30 -45.97
N GLU A 33 14.04 -12.89 -45.85
CA GLU A 33 14.41 -13.67 -44.66
C GLU A 33 14.42 -12.82 -43.40
N ILE A 34 15.05 -11.64 -43.44
CA ILE A 34 15.05 -10.68 -42.32
C ILE A 34 13.62 -10.33 -41.89
N ARG A 35 12.72 -10.03 -42.84
CA ARG A 35 11.31 -9.74 -42.53
C ARG A 35 10.59 -10.92 -41.86
N MET A 36 10.91 -12.17 -42.24
CA MET A 36 10.32 -13.34 -41.60
C MET A 36 10.82 -13.49 -40.15
N ARG A 37 12.11 -13.28 -39.90
CA ARG A 37 12.67 -13.29 -38.54
C ARG A 37 12.07 -12.19 -37.67
N PHE A 38 11.89 -10.98 -38.20
CA PHE A 38 11.21 -9.91 -37.46
C PHE A 38 9.77 -10.25 -37.11
N LYS A 39 9.00 -10.86 -38.02
CA LYS A 39 7.64 -11.33 -37.70
C LYS A 39 7.61 -12.36 -36.57
N GLU A 40 8.57 -13.29 -36.55
CA GLU A 40 8.70 -14.26 -35.46
C GLU A 40 9.05 -13.59 -34.12
N ILE A 41 9.96 -12.61 -34.17
CA ILE A 41 10.32 -11.80 -32.99
C ILE A 41 9.09 -11.03 -32.47
N ASP A 42 8.33 -10.38 -33.34
CA ASP A 42 7.11 -9.64 -32.96
C ASP A 42 6.08 -10.55 -32.28
N GLU A 43 5.89 -11.77 -32.82
CA GLU A 43 4.98 -12.75 -32.23
C GLU A 43 5.46 -13.21 -30.84
N ARG A 44 6.77 -13.45 -30.68
CA ARG A 44 7.36 -13.77 -29.36
C ARG A 44 7.20 -12.63 -28.38
N PHE A 45 7.37 -11.38 -28.80
CA PHE A 45 7.10 -10.22 -27.95
C PHE A 45 5.64 -10.14 -27.54
N ARG A 46 4.70 -10.42 -28.45
CA ARG A 46 3.27 -10.46 -28.13
C ARG A 46 2.95 -11.49 -27.04
N GLN A 47 3.55 -12.67 -27.13
CA GLN A 47 3.40 -13.72 -26.10
C GLN A 47 4.02 -13.31 -24.76
N ILE A 48 5.15 -12.59 -24.79
CA ILE A 48 5.76 -12.03 -23.58
C ILE A 48 4.83 -11.00 -22.93
N ASP A 49 4.24 -10.10 -23.71
CA ASP A 49 3.29 -9.09 -23.21
C ASP A 49 2.05 -9.73 -22.58
N GLU A 50 1.50 -10.79 -23.19
CA GLU A 50 0.37 -11.54 -22.64
C GLU A 50 0.73 -12.18 -21.29
N ARG A 51 1.94 -12.74 -21.16
CA ARG A 51 2.43 -13.30 -19.88
C ARG A 51 2.66 -12.23 -18.81
N PHE A 52 3.13 -11.03 -19.18
CA PHE A 52 3.28 -9.93 -18.23
C PHE A 52 1.91 -9.45 -17.71
N LYS A 53 0.89 -9.37 -18.57
CA LYS A 53 -0.48 -9.06 -18.13
C LYS A 53 -1.02 -10.07 -17.13
N GLU A 54 -0.73 -11.36 -17.33
CA GLU A 54 -1.11 -12.41 -16.37
C GLU A 54 -0.40 -12.22 -15.03
N ILE A 55 0.91 -11.92 -15.05
CA ILE A 55 1.69 -11.64 -13.84
C ILE A 55 1.14 -10.44 -13.07
N ASP A 56 0.82 -9.34 -13.77
CA ASP A 56 0.22 -8.16 -13.15
C ASP A 56 -1.13 -8.48 -12.51
N GLY A 57 -1.95 -9.30 -13.16
CA GLY A 57 -3.20 -9.80 -12.60
C GLY A 57 -3.00 -10.55 -11.29
N ARG A 58 -2.07 -11.53 -11.28
CA ARG A 58 -1.73 -12.31 -10.08
C ARG A 58 -1.15 -11.45 -8.96
N PHE A 59 -0.38 -10.42 -9.29
CA PHE A 59 0.17 -9.50 -8.30
C PHE A 59 -0.92 -8.63 -7.65
N ASN A 60 -1.88 -8.15 -8.44
CA ASN A 60 -3.03 -7.41 -7.92
C ASN A 60 -3.90 -8.27 -7.00
N GLU A 61 -4.16 -9.53 -7.38
CA GLU A 61 -4.87 -10.49 -6.53
C GLU A 61 -4.13 -10.74 -5.21
N LEU A 62 -2.81 -10.95 -5.28
CA LEU A 62 -1.97 -11.15 -4.09
C LEU A 62 -2.00 -9.93 -3.17
N LYS A 63 -1.89 -8.72 -3.73
CA LYS A 63 -1.98 -7.48 -2.97
C LYS A 63 -3.33 -7.38 -2.23
N GLY A 64 -4.45 -7.57 -2.94
CA GLY A 64 -5.79 -7.52 -2.33
C GLY A 64 -5.99 -8.58 -1.24
N TYR A 65 -5.44 -9.79 -1.44
CA TYR A 65 -5.45 -10.84 -0.42
C TYR A 65 -4.65 -10.43 0.82
N ILE A 66 -3.44 -9.90 0.65
CA ILE A 66 -2.57 -9.46 1.75
C ILE A 66 -3.21 -8.30 2.53
N ASP A 67 -3.71 -7.26 1.83
CA ASP A 67 -4.37 -6.10 2.46
C ASP A 67 -5.56 -6.57 3.32
N SER A 68 -6.36 -7.49 2.79
CA SER A 68 -7.48 -8.09 3.53
C SER A 68 -7.03 -8.91 4.76
N ARG A 69 -5.91 -9.64 4.67
CA ARG A 69 -5.37 -10.43 5.79
C ARG A 69 -4.79 -9.52 6.87
N ILE A 70 -4.10 -8.45 6.49
CA ILE A 70 -3.51 -7.47 7.41
C ILE A 70 -4.62 -6.72 8.15
N ASN A 71 -5.67 -6.26 7.46
CA ASN A 71 -6.79 -5.57 8.11
C ASN A 71 -7.49 -6.44 9.16
N ARG A 72 -7.79 -7.70 8.83
CA ARG A 72 -8.37 -8.64 9.81
C ARG A 72 -7.44 -8.92 10.99
N LEU A 73 -6.14 -9.01 10.76
CA LEU A 73 -5.17 -9.19 11.83
C LEU A 73 -5.10 -7.96 12.74
N SER A 74 -5.11 -6.76 12.15
CA SER A 74 -5.14 -5.47 12.88
C SER A 74 -6.38 -5.36 13.76
N GLU A 75 -7.55 -5.72 13.23
CA GLU A 75 -8.81 -5.75 13.99
C GLU A 75 -8.78 -6.76 15.14
N ALA A 76 -8.33 -7.99 14.87
CA ALA A 76 -8.23 -9.03 15.90
C ALA A 76 -7.24 -8.64 17.01
N PHE A 77 -6.09 -8.06 16.63
CA PHE A 77 -5.09 -7.59 17.58
C PHE A 77 -5.59 -6.40 18.40
N SER A 78 -6.24 -5.42 17.76
CA SER A 78 -6.88 -4.28 18.44
C SER A 78 -7.92 -4.77 19.46
N SER A 79 -8.81 -5.67 19.05
CA SER A 79 -9.82 -6.27 19.93
C SER A 79 -9.20 -6.99 21.13
N TYR A 80 -8.16 -7.81 20.88
CA TYR A 80 -7.45 -8.51 21.96
C TYR A 80 -6.75 -7.54 22.92
N GLN A 81 -6.07 -6.52 22.40
CA GLN A 81 -5.42 -5.50 23.22
C GLN A 81 -6.42 -4.70 24.05
N GLU A 82 -7.53 -4.27 23.45
CA GLU A 82 -8.57 -3.53 24.16
C GLU A 82 -9.12 -4.33 25.34
N PHE A 83 -9.49 -5.60 25.11
CA PHE A 83 -9.99 -6.48 26.15
C PHE A 83 -8.97 -6.68 27.27
N PHE A 84 -7.71 -7.00 26.92
CA PHE A 84 -6.68 -7.30 27.91
C PHE A 84 -6.33 -6.08 28.76
N ILE A 85 -6.18 -4.90 28.14
CA ILE A 85 -5.91 -3.65 28.86
C ILE A 85 -7.09 -3.26 29.75
N GLU A 86 -8.32 -3.35 29.25
CA GLU A 86 -9.53 -3.07 30.04
C GLU A 86 -9.62 -4.01 31.26
N LEU A 87 -9.38 -5.31 31.06
CA LEU A 87 -9.33 -6.32 32.12
C LEU A 87 -8.27 -5.96 33.18
N LEU A 88 -7.02 -5.76 32.77
CA LEU A 88 -5.93 -5.47 33.70
C LEU A 88 -6.15 -4.18 34.51
N MET A 89 -6.76 -3.16 33.91
CA MET A 89 -7.09 -1.91 34.60
C MET A 89 -8.25 -2.08 35.59
N THR A 90 -9.30 -2.80 35.18
CA THR A 90 -10.48 -3.06 36.03
C THR A 90 -10.09 -3.88 37.26
N GLU A 91 -9.30 -4.94 37.06
CA GLU A 91 -8.74 -5.77 38.13
C GLU A 91 -7.70 -5.02 39.00
N GLY A 92 -7.26 -3.82 38.60
CA GLY A 92 -6.26 -3.03 39.31
C GLY A 92 -4.84 -3.58 39.24
N ILE A 93 -4.58 -4.53 38.34
CA ILE A 93 -3.22 -5.04 38.04
C ILE A 93 -2.36 -3.90 37.49
N ILE A 94 -2.94 -3.10 36.59
CA ILE A 94 -2.35 -1.83 36.18
C ILE A 94 -2.96 -0.73 37.05
N LYS A 95 -2.10 0.03 37.72
CA LYS A 95 -2.54 1.11 38.59
C LYS A 95 -2.86 2.40 37.79
N PRO A 96 -3.81 3.23 38.25
CA PRO A 96 -4.22 4.45 37.56
C PRO A 96 -3.07 5.42 37.23
N GLU A 97 -1.99 5.45 38.03
CA GLU A 97 -0.85 6.33 37.80
C GLU A 97 -0.14 6.02 36.47
N ARG A 98 -0.28 4.79 35.96
CA ARG A 98 0.27 4.40 34.65
C ARG A 98 -0.48 5.05 33.49
N ALA A 99 -1.75 5.43 33.68
CA ALA A 99 -2.53 6.13 32.65
C ALA A 99 -1.89 7.47 32.27
N PHE A 100 -1.25 8.17 33.21
CA PHE A 100 -0.53 9.43 32.91
C PHE A 100 0.64 9.22 31.94
N ILE A 101 1.40 8.14 32.12
CA ILE A 101 2.52 7.82 31.24
C ILE A 101 1.99 7.46 29.84
N ALA A 102 0.94 6.63 29.78
CA ALA A 102 0.29 6.26 28.53
C ALA A 102 -0.32 7.47 27.81
N LYS A 103 -0.91 8.42 28.55
CA LYS A 103 -1.46 9.67 28.00
C LYS A 103 -0.41 10.49 27.25
N ASN A 104 0.76 10.66 27.85
CA ASN A 104 1.84 11.44 27.24
C ASN A 104 2.32 10.82 25.92
N GLU A 105 2.41 9.49 25.88
CA GLU A 105 2.77 8.77 24.66
C GLU A 105 1.64 8.77 23.62
N ALA A 106 0.39 8.65 24.04
CA ALA A 106 -0.79 8.78 23.18
C ALA A 106 -0.88 10.17 22.55
N ARG A 107 -0.57 11.24 23.30
CA ARG A 107 -0.62 12.63 22.83
C ARG A 107 0.30 12.91 21.65
N ARG A 108 1.34 12.11 21.44
CA ARG A 108 2.22 12.22 20.27
C ARG A 108 1.48 12.01 18.95
N ILE A 109 0.31 11.35 18.95
CA ILE A 109 -0.52 11.18 17.76
C ILE A 109 -0.92 12.51 17.12
N MET A 110 -1.04 13.57 17.92
CA MET A 110 -1.44 14.90 17.44
C MET A 110 -0.47 15.47 16.40
N ARG A 111 0.78 14.97 16.32
CA ARG A 111 1.73 15.34 15.25
C ARG A 111 1.26 14.90 13.86
N LEU A 112 0.39 13.90 13.79
CA LEU A 112 -0.16 13.34 12.55
C LEU A 112 -1.48 14.01 12.13
N ALA A 113 -1.95 15.01 12.89
CA ALA A 113 -3.14 15.80 12.56
C ALA A 113 -2.88 16.80 11.42
N THR A 114 -2.26 16.35 10.33
CA THR A 114 -1.85 17.15 9.18
C THR A 114 -2.84 17.07 8.01
N SER A 115 -3.75 16.10 8.03
CA SER A 115 -4.76 15.87 7.00
C SER A 115 -6.11 15.53 7.63
N THR A 116 -7.16 15.48 6.82
CA THR A 116 -8.54 15.12 7.24
C THR A 116 -8.81 13.61 7.24
N ASN A 117 -7.75 12.80 7.11
CA ASN A 117 -7.77 11.35 7.26
C ASN A 117 -6.74 11.00 8.33
N PRO A 118 -6.96 10.05 9.27
CA PRO A 118 -8.18 9.29 9.59
C PRO A 118 -9.34 10.08 10.16
N LEU A 119 -9.08 11.27 10.70
CA LEU A 119 -10.06 12.06 11.44
C LEU A 119 -10.31 13.41 10.77
N THR A 120 -11.53 13.93 10.91
CA THR A 120 -11.82 15.32 10.53
C THR A 120 -11.07 16.31 11.42
N LYS A 121 -11.04 17.59 11.05
CA LYS A 121 -10.40 18.63 11.87
C LYS A 121 -11.07 18.75 13.25
N GLU A 122 -12.39 18.62 13.28
CA GLU A 122 -13.20 18.66 14.49
C GLU A 122 -12.93 17.44 15.36
N GLU A 123 -12.81 16.25 14.78
CA GLU A 123 -12.46 15.03 15.50
C GLU A 123 -11.03 15.07 16.05
N TRP A 124 -10.06 15.60 15.28
CA TRP A 124 -8.70 15.82 15.79
C TRP A 124 -8.69 16.81 16.95
N LYS A 125 -9.44 17.91 16.83
CA LYS A 125 -9.58 18.87 17.93
C LYS A 125 -10.18 18.19 19.17
N ARG A 126 -11.26 17.43 18.99
CA ARG A 126 -11.93 16.70 20.07
C ARG A 126 -11.04 15.65 20.71
N LEU A 127 -10.26 14.92 19.91
CA LEU A 127 -9.24 13.99 20.41
C LEU A 127 -8.21 14.72 21.28
N GLY A 128 -7.73 15.88 20.84
CA GLY A 128 -6.83 16.73 21.61
C GLY A 128 -7.42 17.13 22.96
N GLU A 129 -8.67 17.62 22.97
CA GLU A 129 -9.41 17.99 24.18
C GLU A 129 -9.52 16.82 25.17
N LEU A 130 -9.85 15.61 24.68
CA LEU A 130 -9.93 14.39 25.52
C LEU A 130 -8.56 13.98 26.07
N LEU A 131 -7.48 14.13 25.30
CA LEU A 131 -6.11 13.85 25.72
C LEU A 131 -5.53 14.89 26.68
N ASP A 132 -6.08 16.10 26.70
CA ASP A 132 -5.66 17.18 27.62
C ASP A 132 -6.23 17.01 29.03
N LYS A 133 -7.41 16.40 29.16
CA LYS A 133 -8.04 16.15 30.47
C LYS A 133 -7.14 15.32 31.40
N ASP A 134 -7.32 15.52 32.71
CA ASP A 134 -6.75 14.60 33.68
C ASP A 134 -7.38 13.21 33.47
N PRO A 135 -6.60 12.12 33.42
CA PRO A 135 -7.16 10.77 33.35
C PRO A 135 -8.26 10.53 34.39
N ASN A 136 -8.16 11.12 35.58
CA ASN A 136 -9.15 10.89 36.61
C ASN A 136 -10.49 11.56 36.38
N ASP A 137 -10.53 12.58 35.53
CA ASP A 137 -11.71 13.43 35.27
C ASP A 137 -12.46 13.00 34.00
N LEU A 138 -11.95 12.05 33.22
CA LEU A 138 -12.69 11.50 32.09
C LEU A 138 -13.93 10.76 32.58
N THR A 139 -15.07 11.00 31.94
CA THR A 139 -16.24 10.16 32.12
C THR A 139 -16.10 8.85 31.33
N TYR A 140 -16.93 7.85 31.65
CA TYR A 140 -16.96 6.61 30.88
C TYR A 140 -17.37 6.83 29.41
N GLU A 141 -18.31 7.73 29.15
CA GLU A 141 -18.72 8.09 27.79
C GLU A 141 -17.57 8.75 27.02
N GLU A 142 -16.82 9.64 27.66
CA GLU A 142 -15.65 10.28 27.05
C GLU A 142 -14.51 9.29 26.80
N ALA A 143 -14.33 8.30 27.67
CA ALA A 143 -13.38 7.23 27.44
C ALA A 143 -13.78 6.34 26.25
N LEU A 144 -15.07 6.05 26.09
CA LEU A 144 -15.59 5.34 24.91
C LEU A 144 -15.42 6.16 23.62
N GLU A 145 -15.71 7.46 23.68
CA GLU A 145 -15.50 8.39 22.57
C GLU A 145 -14.02 8.42 22.15
N LEU A 146 -13.11 8.55 23.12
CA LEU A 146 -11.67 8.50 22.90
C LEU A 146 -11.24 7.19 22.23
N ARG A 147 -11.80 6.05 22.66
CA ARG A 147 -11.50 4.74 22.07
C ARG A 147 -12.00 4.63 20.63
N GLU A 148 -13.15 5.21 20.32
CA GLU A 148 -13.67 5.18 18.96
C GLU A 148 -12.84 6.04 18.00
N LEU A 149 -12.38 7.21 18.45
CA LEU A 149 -11.42 8.02 17.71
C LEU A 149 -10.10 7.25 17.52
N ALA A 150 -9.60 6.55 18.54
CA ALA A 150 -8.40 5.72 18.44
C ALA A 150 -8.55 4.59 17.41
N ARG A 151 -9.70 3.91 17.36
CA ARG A 151 -9.98 2.87 16.36
C ARG A 151 -10.02 3.41 14.93
N LYS A 152 -10.62 4.59 14.73
CA LYS A 152 -10.55 5.29 13.43
C LYS A 152 -9.09 5.56 13.04
N VAL A 153 -8.28 6.01 14.00
CA VAL A 153 -6.85 6.24 13.75
C VAL A 153 -6.13 4.95 13.37
N ILE A 154 -6.36 3.85 14.08
CA ILE A 154 -5.75 2.55 13.76
C ILE A 154 -6.07 2.07 12.34
N ARG A 155 -7.32 2.22 11.89
CA ARG A 155 -7.73 1.75 10.55
C ARG A 155 -6.90 2.33 9.41
N GLU A 156 -6.47 3.57 9.53
CA GLU A 156 -5.69 4.26 8.49
C GLU A 156 -4.20 4.33 8.83
N TYR A 157 -3.87 4.53 10.11
CA TYR A 157 -2.53 4.84 10.61
C TYR A 157 -1.94 3.69 11.45
N MET A 158 -2.33 2.43 11.21
CA MET A 158 -1.75 1.27 11.90
C MET A 158 -0.23 1.12 11.75
N ASP A 159 0.36 1.71 10.72
CA ASP A 159 1.83 1.71 10.53
C ASP A 159 2.56 2.67 11.47
N TYR A 160 1.83 3.58 12.14
CA TYR A 160 2.39 4.52 13.11
C TYR A 160 2.26 3.97 14.54
N ALA A 161 3.38 3.85 15.24
CA ALA A 161 3.41 3.39 16.63
C ALA A 161 2.53 4.25 17.56
N GLU A 162 2.37 5.55 17.25
CA GLU A 162 1.48 6.45 18.01
C GLU A 162 0.02 6.01 17.99
N ALA A 163 -0.47 5.39 16.91
CA ALA A 163 -1.86 4.95 16.80
C ALA A 163 -2.17 3.85 17.83
N TRP A 164 -1.24 2.89 17.98
CA TRP A 164 -1.35 1.80 18.96
C TRP A 164 -1.24 2.30 20.40
N LYS A 165 -0.37 3.28 20.65
CA LYS A 165 -0.24 3.94 21.96
C LYS A 165 -1.52 4.70 22.33
N LEU A 166 -2.14 5.36 21.36
CA LEU A 166 -3.43 6.00 21.54
C LEU A 166 -4.52 4.98 21.88
N LEU A 167 -4.62 3.88 21.14
CA LEU A 167 -5.60 2.83 21.43
C LEU A 167 -5.40 2.25 22.83
N MET A 168 -4.15 1.93 23.19
CA MET A 168 -3.81 1.43 24.52
C MET A 168 -4.24 2.39 25.63
N TYR A 169 -3.92 3.68 25.51
CA TYR A 169 -4.36 4.69 26.49
C TYR A 169 -5.89 4.77 26.56
N ALA A 170 -6.58 4.80 25.42
CA ALA A 170 -8.03 4.85 25.38
C ALA A 170 -8.67 3.63 26.08
N SER A 171 -8.15 2.42 25.85
CA SER A 171 -8.58 1.21 26.55
C SER A 171 -8.32 1.28 28.05
N MET A 172 -7.20 1.87 28.47
CA MET A 172 -6.95 2.10 29.90
C MET A 172 -8.00 3.01 30.52
N MET A 173 -8.39 4.07 29.82
CA MET A 173 -9.41 5.00 30.28
C MET A 173 -10.77 4.34 30.40
N VAL A 174 -11.14 3.46 29.47
CA VAL A 174 -12.40 2.70 29.57
C VAL A 174 -12.41 1.82 30.81
N GLY A 175 -11.33 1.05 31.04
CA GLY A 175 -11.23 0.20 32.24
C GLY A 175 -11.24 1.00 33.55
N LEU A 176 -10.49 2.11 33.61
CA LEU A 176 -10.42 2.96 34.79
C LEU A 176 -11.78 3.59 35.14
N THR A 177 -12.47 4.14 34.13
CA THR A 177 -13.76 4.82 34.34
C THR A 177 -14.89 3.84 34.64
N LYS A 178 -14.84 2.62 34.07
CA LYS A 178 -15.75 1.53 34.41
C LYS A 178 -15.61 1.10 35.86
N LYS A 179 -14.37 0.85 36.33
CA LYS A 179 -14.09 0.52 37.72
C LYS A 179 -14.62 1.58 38.69
N LYS A 180 -14.34 2.86 38.41
CA LYS A 180 -14.85 3.99 39.22
C LYS A 180 -16.38 4.02 39.31
N ARG A 181 -17.08 3.69 38.22
CA ARG A 181 -18.54 3.61 38.22
C ARG A 181 -19.06 2.47 39.07
N GLU A 182 -18.42 1.30 39.01
CA GLU A 182 -18.78 0.14 39.84
C GLU A 182 -18.58 0.46 41.33
N GLU A 183 -17.47 1.11 41.69
CA GLU A 183 -17.17 1.54 43.06
C GLU A 183 -18.14 2.62 43.58
N GLN A 184 -18.61 3.53 42.71
CA GLN A 184 -19.57 4.59 43.08
C GLN A 184 -21.04 4.12 43.10
N GLY A 185 -21.38 3.10 42.30
CA GLY A 185 -22.74 2.53 42.22
C GLY A 185 -22.99 1.36 43.17
N GLY A 186 -21.94 0.80 43.77
CA GLY A 186 -22.01 -0.32 44.73
C GLY A 186 -21.95 0.08 46.20
N GLY A 187 -22.11 1.36 46.53
CA GLY A 187 -22.09 1.93 47.88
C GLY A 187 -23.48 2.20 48.46
#